data_AF-K1U448-F1
#
_entry.id   AF-K1U448-F1
#
_cell.length_a   1.000
_cell.length_b   1.000
_cell.length_c   1.000
_cell.angle_alpha   90.00
_cell.angle_beta   90.00
_cell.angle_gamma   90.00
#
_symmetry.space_group_name_H-M   'P 1'
#
loop_
_entity.id
_entity.type
_entity.pdbx_description
1 polymer ?
#
loop_
_entity_poly.entity_id
_entity_poly.type
_entity_poly.pdbx_seq_one_letter_code
_entity_poly.pdbx_strand_id
1 'polypeptide(L)' 'MPTKAEQYAQMADQVARQLTGSWQEWAGFLTTAARLYKYPFHEQMMIYAQRPDATACAEYDLWNNR' A
#
# COMPACT_ATOMS: atom_id res chain seq x y z
N MET A 1 13.71 16.06 12.73
CA MET A 1 12.65 15.03 12.62
C MET A 1 12.13 15.08 11.20
N PRO A 2 11.98 13.94 10.49
CA PRO A 2 11.39 13.94 9.17
C PRO A 2 9.92 14.39 9.25
N THR A 3 9.49 15.17 8.26
CA THR A 3 8.09 15.52 8.03
C THR A 3 7.28 14.27 7.67
N LYS A 4 5.96 14.36 7.80
CA LYS A 4 5.06 13.27 7.40
C LYS A 4 5.23 12.88 5.92
N ALA A 5 5.44 13.87 5.05
CA ALA A 5 5.69 13.62 3.63
C ALA A 5 7.00 12.86 3.41
N GLU A 6 8.09 13.25 4.09
CA GLU A 6 9.38 12.54 4.02
C GLU A 6 9.28 11.10 4.56
N GLN A 7 8.50 10.88 5.63
CA GLN A 7 8.25 9.53 6.16
C GLN A 7 7.54 8.64 5.12
N TYR A 8 6.54 9.17 4.41
CA TYR A 8 5.87 8.41 3.35
C TYR A 8 6.77 8.18 2.14
N ALA A 9 7.60 9.15 1.76
CA ALA A 9 8.57 8.98 0.69
C ALA A 9 9.58 7.86 1.01
N GLN A 10 10.07 7.82 2.26
CA GLN A 10 10.96 6.75 2.73
C GLN A 10 10.28 5.38 2.73
N MET A 11 9.01 5.32 3.18
CA MET A 11 8.23 4.08 3.14
C MET A 11 8.03 3.59 1.69
N ALA A 12 7.71 4.49 0.77
CA ALA A 12 7.54 4.15 -0.63
C ALA A 12 8.83 3.58 -1.25
N ASP A 13 9.99 4.20 -1.00
CA ASP A 13 11.29 3.70 -1.49
C ASP A 13 11.63 2.32 -0.89
N GLN A 14 11.43 2.14 0.42
CA GLN A 14 11.68 0.86 1.09
C GLN A 14 10.81 -0.25 0.51
N VAL A 15 9.51 0.00 0.39
CA VAL A 15 8.54 -1.01 -0.09
C VAL A 15 8.84 -1.34 -1.54
N ALA A 16 9.10 -0.35 -2.39
CA ALA A 16 9.46 -0.59 -3.79
C ALA A 16 10.66 -1.55 -3.92
N ARG A 17 11.72 -1.33 -3.11
CA ARG A 17 12.88 -2.24 -3.08
C ARG A 17 12.52 -3.63 -2.60
N GLN A 18 11.72 -3.74 -1.53
CA GLN A 18 11.26 -5.02 -0.99
C GLN A 18 10.47 -5.82 -2.02
N LEU A 19 9.50 -5.18 -2.70
CA LEU A 19 8.69 -5.83 -3.73
C LEU A 19 9.53 -6.45 -4.84
N THR A 20 10.63 -5.79 -5.20
CA THR A 20 11.57 -6.27 -6.23
C THR A 20 12.64 -7.22 -5.69
N GLY A 21 12.69 -7.46 -4.38
CA GLY A 21 13.73 -8.24 -3.73
C GLY A 21 13.60 -9.76 -3.91
N SER A 22 12.39 -10.27 -4.14
CA SER A 22 12.16 -11.68 -4.45
C SER A 22 10.80 -11.90 -5.12
N TRP A 23 10.60 -13.07 -5.72
CA TRP A 23 9.31 -13.44 -6.29
C TRP A 23 8.22 -13.59 -5.21
N GLN A 24 8.59 -13.98 -3.98
CA GLN A 24 7.67 -14.12 -2.87
C GLN A 24 7.12 -12.77 -2.44
N GLU A 25 7.99 -11.77 -2.31
CA GLU A 25 7.58 -10.39 -1.99
C GLU A 25 6.67 -9.83 -3.07
N TRP A 26 7.02 -10.05 -4.34
CA TRP A 26 6.17 -9.66 -5.46
C TRP A 26 4.80 -10.35 -5.44
N ALA A 27 4.75 -11.66 -5.21
CA ALA A 27 3.50 -12.40 -5.10
C ALA A 27 2.64 -11.97 -3.91
N GLY A 28 3.26 -11.62 -2.78
CA GLY A 28 2.58 -11.05 -1.61
C GLY A 28 1.89 -9.73 -1.95
N PHE A 29 2.58 -8.84 -2.65
CA PHE A 29 1.99 -7.60 -3.15
C PHE A 29 0.84 -7.85 -4.13
N LEU A 30 1.02 -8.75 -5.11
CA LEU A 30 -0.03 -9.06 -6.09
C LEU A 30 -1.30 -9.60 -5.42
N THR A 31 -1.18 -10.32 -4.31
CA THR A 31 -2.33 -10.79 -3.52
C THR A 31 -3.16 -9.63 -2.98
N THR A 32 -2.50 -8.56 -2.53
CA THR A 32 -3.15 -7.34 -2.04
C THR A 32 -3.70 -6.50 -3.19
N ALA A 33 -2.90 -6.30 -4.24
CA ALA A 33 -3.27 -5.53 -5.41
C ALA A 33 -4.51 -6.11 -6.11
N ALA A 34 -4.65 -7.45 -6.16
CA ALA A 34 -5.82 -8.11 -6.72
C ALA A 34 -7.13 -7.75 -6.00
N ARG A 35 -7.10 -7.57 -4.67
CA ARG A 35 -8.27 -7.13 -3.88
C ARG A 35 -8.60 -5.66 -4.12
N LEU A 36 -7.57 -4.86 -4.35
CA LEU A 36 -7.60 -3.41 -4.43
C LEU A 36 -7.40 -2.90 -5.87
N TYR A 37 -7.87 -3.68 -6.86
CA TYR A 37 -7.60 -3.45 -8.29
C TYR A 37 -8.11 -2.11 -8.84
N LYS A 38 -9.03 -1.44 -8.13
CA LYS A 38 -9.57 -0.12 -8.49
C LYS A 38 -8.62 1.03 -8.12
N TYR A 39 -7.65 0.77 -7.25
CA TYR A 39 -6.67 1.76 -6.83
C TYR A 39 -5.47 1.80 -7.76
N PRO A 40 -4.85 2.97 -8.00
CA PRO A 40 -3.62 3.06 -8.77
C PRO A 40 -2.46 2.37 -8.05
N PHE A 41 -1.42 1.99 -8.81
CA PHE A 41 -0.27 1.23 -8.30
C PHE A 41 0.35 1.81 -7.02
N HIS A 42 0.58 3.12 -6.97
CA HIS A 42 1.22 3.76 -5.82
C HIS A 42 0.37 3.67 -4.55
N GLU A 43 -0.96 3.75 -4.67
CA GLU A 43 -1.87 3.54 -3.55
C GLU A 43 -1.93 2.07 -3.14
N GLN A 44 -1.98 1.14 -4.10
CA GLN A 44 -1.89 -0.30 -3.80
C GLN A 44 -0.61 -0.64 -3.04
N MET A 45 0.52 -0.07 -3.44
CA MET A 45 1.82 -0.26 -2.78
C MET A 45 1.80 0.28 -1.34
N MET A 46 1.24 1.47 -1.13
CA MET A 46 1.15 2.07 0.20
C MET A 46 0.13 1.35 1.10
N ILE A 47 -0.94 0.81 0.55
CA ILE A 47 -1.88 -0.02 1.30
C ILE A 47 -1.21 -1.34 1.68
N TYR A 48 -0.49 -2.00 0.77
CA TYR A 48 0.30 -3.20 1.07
C TYR A 48 1.31 -2.95 2.19
N ALA A 49 2.03 -1.83 2.13
CA ALA A 49 3.03 -1.45 3.13
C ALA A 49 2.46 -1.32 4.55
N GLN A 50 1.22 -0.85 4.66
CA GLN A 50 0.58 -0.51 5.94
C GLN A 50 -0.37 -1.61 6.45
N ARG A 51 -1.03 -2.34 5.54
CA ARG A 51 -2.06 -3.33 5.84
C ARG A 51 -2.19 -4.37 4.70
N PRO A 52 -1.26 -5.35 4.58
CA PRO A 52 -1.25 -6.31 3.47
C PRO A 52 -2.46 -7.27 3.47
N ASP A 53 -3.18 -7.38 4.58
CA ASP A 53 -4.43 -8.13 4.68
C ASP A 53 -5.68 -7.30 4.32
N ALA A 54 -5.53 -6.03 3.92
CA ALA A 54 -6.66 -5.16 3.57
C ALA A 54 -7.53 -5.77 2.45
N THR A 55 -8.85 -5.74 2.68
CA THR A 55 -9.86 -6.16 1.70
C THR A 55 -10.66 -4.99 1.14
N ALA A 56 -10.57 -3.82 1.79
CA ALA A 56 -11.17 -2.57 1.37
C ALA A 56 -10.32 -1.40 1.89
N CYS A 57 -10.31 -0.33 1.11
CA CYS A 57 -9.85 0.99 1.53
C CYS A 57 -10.93 1.97 1.07
N ALA A 58 -11.10 3.08 1.79
CA ALA A 58 -12.06 4.12 1.47
C ALA A 58 -11.69 5.41 2.20
N GLU A 59 -12.14 6.53 1.65
CA GLU A 59 -12.01 7.84 2.29
C GLU A 59 -12.73 7.89 3.64
N TYR A 60 -12.26 8.78 4.52
CA TYR A 60 -12.79 8.92 5.88
C TYR A 60 -14.31 9.14 5.89
N ASP A 61 -14.81 10.02 5.03
CA ASP A 61 -16.24 10.33 4.98
C ASP A 61 -17.08 9.13 4.53
N LEU A 62 -16.55 8.30 3.61
CA LEU A 62 -17.25 7.10 3.16
C LEU A 62 -17.40 6.07 4.28
N TRP A 63 -16.43 5.96 5.18
CA TRP A 63 -16.53 5.09 6.35
C TRP A 63 -17.50 5.62 7.42
N ASN A 64 -17.62 6.94 7.55
CA ASN A 64 -18.37 7.58 8.63
C ASN A 64 -19.79 8.02 8.25
N ASN A 65 -20.11 8.03 6.95
CA ASN A 65 -21.49 8.20 6.49
C ASN A 65 -22.28 6.91 6.78
N ARG A 66 -23.02 6.95 7.89
CA ARG A 66 -23.98 5.92 8.31
C ARG A 66 -25.41 6.45 8.22
#